data_AF-A0A0E9LUH1-F1
#
_entry.id   AF-A0A0E9LUH1-F1
#
_cell.length_a   1.000
_cell.length_b   1.000
_cell.length_c   1.000
_cell.angle_alpha   90.00
_cell.angle_beta   90.00
_cell.angle_gamma   90.00
#
_symmetry.space_group_name_H-M   'P 1'
#
loop_
_entity.id
_entity.type
_entity.pdbx_description
1 polymer ?
#
loop_
_entity_poly.entity_id
_entity_poly.type
_entity_poly.pdbx_seq_one_letter_code
_entity_poly.pdbx_strand_id
1 'polypeptide(L)'
;MRVESLGYQLKLTDEAKKFIASKGYDVQYGARPLKRAIQKYLEDEMAEVIIQASVSEGDDIEVSFDKKEEKITTRIVSHSKEEKQSTPQPGKESSN
;
A
#
# COMPACT_ATOMS: atom_id res chain seq x y z
N MET A 1 2.19 -4.27 -12.79
CA MET A 1 3.38 -4.23 -11.90
C MET A 1 3.78 -5.67 -11.57
N ARG A 2 5.05 -5.99 -11.27
CA ARG A 2 5.47 -7.39 -11.00
C ARG A 2 4.72 -8.01 -9.81
N VAL A 3 4.29 -7.18 -8.86
CA VAL A 3 3.53 -7.59 -7.66
C VAL A 3 2.12 -8.09 -8.01
N GLU A 4 1.43 -7.45 -8.95
CA GLU A 4 0.08 -7.88 -9.39
C GLU A 4 0.12 -9.24 -10.10
N SER A 5 1.18 -9.53 -10.86
CA SER A 5 1.35 -10.84 -11.53
C SER A 5 1.61 -11.99 -10.56
N LEU A 6 1.95 -11.68 -9.29
CA LEU A 6 2.14 -12.67 -8.22
C LEU A 6 0.87 -12.87 -7.39
N GLY A 7 -0.26 -12.26 -7.78
CA GLY A 7 -1.55 -12.42 -7.12
C GLY A 7 -1.80 -11.50 -5.92
N TYR A 8 -0.95 -10.48 -5.70
CA TYR A 8 -1.12 -9.51 -4.62
C TYR A 8 -1.87 -8.26 -5.11
N GLN A 9 -2.75 -7.71 -4.28
CA GLN A 9 -3.36 -6.41 -4.55
C GLN A 9 -2.56 -5.29 -3.90
N LEU A 10 -2.31 -4.22 -4.65
CA LEU A 10 -1.50 -3.10 -4.18
C LEU A 10 -2.35 -1.85 -3.95
N LYS A 11 -2.25 -1.28 -2.76
CA LYS A 11 -2.86 0.00 -2.39
C LYS A 11 -1.78 1.00 -2.04
N LEU A 12 -1.63 2.05 -2.85
CA LEU A 12 -0.72 3.17 -2.56
C LEU A 12 -1.48 4.33 -1.94
N THR A 13 -0.94 4.87 -0.84
CA THR A 13 -1.39 6.17 -0.32
C THR A 13 -1.00 7.30 -1.27
N ASP A 14 -1.72 8.42 -1.21
CA ASP A 14 -1.41 9.58 -2.05
C ASP A 14 -0.05 10.21 -1.73
N GLU A 15 0.43 10.05 -0.49
CA GLU A 15 1.75 10.51 -0.07
C GLU A 15 2.86 9.69 -0.73
N ALA A 16 2.71 8.37 -0.80
CA ALA A 16 3.62 7.49 -1.53
C ALA A 16 3.63 7.84 -3.03
N LYS A 17 2.46 8.05 -3.64
CA LYS A 17 2.37 8.48 -5.06
C LYS A 17 3.12 9.79 -5.30
N LYS A 18 2.92 10.79 -4.44
CA LYS A 18 3.60 12.10 -4.54
C LYS A 18 5.11 11.97 -4.39
N PHE A 19 5.57 11.18 -3.42
CA PHE A 19 6.99 10.92 -3.23
C PHE A 19 7.62 10.30 -4.48
N ILE A 20 7.06 9.21 -4.99
CA ILE A 20 7.58 8.53 -6.19
C ILE A 20 7.56 9.46 -7.40
N ALA A 21 6.46 10.21 -7.59
CA ALA A 21 6.35 11.20 -8.67
C ALA A 21 7.46 12.27 -8.59
N SER A 22 7.74 12.78 -7.38
CA SER A 22 8.81 13.76 -7.18
C SER A 22 10.21 13.20 -7.46
N LYS A 23 10.45 11.92 -7.18
CA LYS A 23 11.73 11.25 -7.49
C LYS A 23 11.85 10.86 -8.96
N GLY A 24 10.71 10.69 -9.63
CA GLY A 24 10.60 10.27 -11.04
C GLY A 24 10.44 11.41 -12.04
N TYR A 25 10.38 12.66 -11.56
CA TYR A 25 10.23 13.85 -12.38
C TYR A 25 11.53 14.63 -12.44
N ASP A 26 11.97 14.94 -13.65
CA ASP A 26 13.12 15.80 -13.91
C ASP A 26 12.70 16.99 -14.80
N VAL A 27 13.25 18.17 -14.55
CA VAL A 27 12.86 19.40 -15.29
C VAL A 27 13.23 19.32 -16.77
N GLN A 28 14.35 18.68 -17.11
CA GLN A 28 14.83 18.53 -18.47
C GLN A 28 14.21 17.32 -19.17
N TYR A 29 13.97 16.23 -18.44
CA TYR A 29 13.51 14.95 -19.01
C TYR A 29 12.04 14.61 -18.74
N GLY A 30 11.31 15.43 -18.00
CA GLY A 30 9.93 15.19 -17.58
C GLY A 30 9.78 13.91 -16.77
N ALA A 31 8.67 13.19 -16.97
CA ALA A 31 8.39 11.92 -16.28
C ALA A 31 9.12 10.70 -16.88
N ARG A 32 10.07 10.87 -17.81
CA ARG A 32 10.84 9.74 -18.37
C ARG A 32 11.54 8.90 -17.30
N PRO A 33 12.11 9.48 -16.22
CA PRO A 33 12.68 8.71 -15.12
C PRO A 33 11.66 7.97 -14.24
N LEU A 34 10.35 8.23 -14.39
CA LEU A 34 9.32 7.72 -13.48
C LEU A 34 9.30 6.19 -13.39
N LYS A 35 9.51 5.50 -14.51
CA LYS A 35 9.60 4.04 -14.51
C LYS A 35 10.74 3.54 -13.59
N ARG A 36 11.90 4.20 -13.65
CA ARG A 36 13.06 3.85 -12.82
C ARG A 36 12.81 4.22 -11.35
N ALA A 37 12.13 5.32 -11.08
CA ALA A 37 11.75 5.70 -9.72
C ALA A 37 10.76 4.70 -9.11
N ILE A 38 9.76 4.24 -9.86
CA ILE A 38 8.83 3.19 -9.41
C ILE A 38 9.61 1.90 -9.11
N GLN A 39 10.50 1.46 -9.99
CA GLN A 39 11.31 0.26 -9.72
C GLN A 39 12.13 0.40 -8.43
N LYS A 40 12.92 1.47 -8.33
CA LYS A 40 13.86 1.66 -7.22
C LYS A 40 13.19 1.94 -5.87
N TYR A 41 12.21 2.84 -5.84
CA TYR A 41 11.66 3.34 -4.58
C TYR A 41 10.39 2.61 -4.15
N LEU A 42 9.75 1.85 -5.04
CA LEU A 42 8.56 1.08 -4.74
C LEU A 42 8.81 -0.42 -4.88
N GLU A 43 9.17 -0.90 -6.07
CA GLU A 43 9.30 -2.35 -6.29
C GLU A 43 10.43 -2.99 -5.46
N ASP A 44 11.61 -2.36 -5.40
CA ASP A 44 12.76 -2.88 -4.65
C ASP A 44 12.47 -2.90 -3.12
N GLU A 45 11.96 -1.80 -2.57
CA GLU A 45 11.62 -1.68 -1.13
C GLU A 45 10.52 -2.67 -0.71
N MET A 46 9.53 -2.89 -1.57
CA MET A 46 8.49 -3.88 -1.32
C MET A 46 8.99 -5.30 -1.43
N ALA A 47 9.89 -5.58 -2.39
CA ALA A 47 10.39 -6.93 -2.63
C ALA A 47 11.09 -7.50 -1.39
N GLU A 48 11.87 -6.69 -0.68
CA GLU A 48 12.52 -7.11 0.56
C GLU A 48 11.50 -7.52 1.63
N VAL A 49 10.45 -6.72 1.83
CA VAL A 49 9.38 -7.02 2.79
C VAL A 49 8.60 -8.27 2.41
N ILE A 50 8.29 -8.44 1.12
CA ILE A 50 7.58 -9.63 0.60
C ILE A 50 8.43 -10.89 0.79
N ILE A 51 9.75 -10.82 0.62
CA ILE A 51 10.65 -11.96 0.82
C ILE A 51 10.74 -12.32 2.31
N GLN A 52 10.81 -11.31 3.20
CA GLN A 52 10.93 -11.52 4.64
C GLN A 52 9.62 -11.96 5.31
N ALA A 53 8.49 -11.52 4.78
CA ALA A 53 7.19 -11.87 5.30
C ALA A 53 6.69 -13.21 4.73
N SER A 54 6.00 -13.99 5.56
CA SER A 54 5.23 -15.14 5.08
C SER A 54 3.91 -14.65 4.46
N VAL A 55 4.01 -14.01 3.29
CA VAL A 55 2.87 -13.53 2.52
C VAL A 55 2.19 -14.69 1.81
N SER A 56 0.85 -14.70 1.82
CA SER A 56 0.06 -15.67 1.06
C SER A 56 -0.50 -15.02 -0.20
N GLU A 57 -0.68 -15.82 -1.26
CA GLU A 57 -1.37 -15.36 -2.46
C GLU A 57 -2.74 -14.76 -2.09
N GLY A 58 -3.04 -13.58 -2.65
CA GLY A 58 -4.29 -12.87 -2.37
C GLY A 58 -4.25 -11.90 -1.18
N ASP A 59 -3.12 -11.77 -0.48
CA ASP A 59 -2.96 -10.71 0.53
C ASP A 59 -2.94 -9.31 -0.10
N ASP A 60 -3.52 -8.34 0.61
CA ASP A 60 -3.43 -6.92 0.25
C ASP A 60 -2.11 -6.34 0.77
N ILE A 61 -1.45 -5.55 -0.06
CA ILE A 61 -0.25 -4.82 0.29
C ILE A 61 -0.57 -3.33 0.28
N GLU A 62 -0.43 -2.70 1.43
CA GLU A 62 -0.54 -1.26 1.59
C GLU A 62 0.86 -0.62 1.59
N VAL A 63 1.03 0.37 0.74
CA VAL A 63 2.28 1.14 0.63
C VAL A 63 2.04 2.59 0.99
N SER A 64 2.81 3.06 1.95
CA SER A 64 2.78 4.42 2.47
C SER A 64 4.16 5.07 2.44
N PHE A 65 4.21 6.36 2.76
CA PHE A 65 5.45 7.12 2.84
C PHE A 65 5.64 7.60 4.28
N ASP A 66 6.74 7.21 4.90
CA ASP A 66 7.15 7.74 6.20
C ASP A 66 7.92 9.04 6.01
N LYS A 67 7.30 10.16 6.39
CA LYS A 67 7.90 11.49 6.29
C LYS A 67 9.10 11.71 7.23
N LYS A 68 9.18 10.97 8.34
CA LYS A 68 10.28 11.12 9.31
C LYS A 68 11.54 10.43 8.81
N GLU A 69 11.34 9.24 8.24
CA GLU A 69 12.41 8.38 7.74
C GLU A 69 12.68 8.61 6.25
N GLU A 70 11.88 9.46 5.59
CA GLU A 70 11.90 9.76 4.15
C GLU A 70 11.93 8.49 3.26
N LYS A 71 11.22 7.44 3.69
CA LYS A 71 11.23 6.13 3.02
C LYS A 71 9.83 5.60 2.75
N ILE A 72 9.75 4.73 1.76
CA ILE A 72 8.53 3.95 1.51
C ILE A 72 8.42 2.87 2.56
N THR A 73 7.22 2.68 3.08
CA THR A 73 6.90 1.64 4.07
C THR A 73 5.81 0.74 3.52
N THR A 74 6.01 -0.56 3.68
CA THR A 74 5.13 -1.61 3.17
C THR A 74 4.49 -2.33 4.34
N ARG A 75 3.16 -2.48 4.31
CA ARG A 75 2.39 -3.25 5.29
C ARG A 75 1.54 -4.27 4.57
N ILE A 76 1.63 -5.52 4.99
CA ILE A 76 0.75 -6.59 4.52
C ILE A 76 -0.53 -6.56 5.36
N VAL A 77 -1.65 -6.52 4.67
CA VAL A 77 -3.00 -6.55 5.24
C VAL A 77 -3.62 -7.87 4.81
N SER A 78 -3.38 -8.92 5.59
CA SER A 78 -4.05 -10.20 5.38
C SER A 78 -5.54 -10.06 5.73
N HIS A 79 -6.41 -10.63 4.89
CA HIS A 79 -7.86 -10.58 5.06
C HIS A 79 -8.41 -11.34 6.29
N SER A 80 -7.58 -11.70 7.27
CA SER A 80 -7.95 -12.64 8.35
C SER A 80 -8.46 -12.00 9.65
N LYS A 81 -8.61 -10.67 9.81
CA LYS A 81 -9.37 -10.10 10.96
C LYS A 81 -9.67 -8.59 10.87
N GLU A 82 -10.78 -8.19 10.24
CA GLU A 82 -11.62 -7.08 10.72
C GLU A 82 -13.04 -7.06 10.10
N GLU A 83 -13.80 -8.14 10.28
CA GLU A 83 -15.23 -8.00 10.58
C GLU A 83 -15.37 -8.06 12.10
N LYS A 84 -15.38 -6.89 12.77
CA LYS A 84 -16.14 -6.66 14.01
C LYS A 84 -16.05 -5.19 14.45
N GLN A 85 -17.24 -4.66 14.78
CA GLN A 85 -17.57 -3.37 15.43
C GLN A 85 -17.82 -2.22 14.42
N SER A 86 -19.03 -1.71 14.18
CA SER A 86 -20.24 -1.73 15.00
C SER A 86 -21.49 -1.43 14.16
N THR A 87 -22.44 -2.36 14.12
CA THR A 87 -23.86 -1.99 14.24
C THR A 87 -24.26 -2.23 15.69
N PRO A 88 -24.76 -1.21 16.38
CA PRO A 88 -25.85 -1.39 17.32
C PRO A 88 -27.12 -0.87 16.65
N GLN A 89 -27.97 -1.80 16.19
CA GLN A 89 -29.40 -1.60 16.36
C GLN A 89 -29.69 -1.76 17.86
N PRO A 90 -30.33 -0.82 18.55
CA PRO A 90 -31.14 -1.15 19.71
C PRO A 90 -32.54 -1.50 19.19
N GLY A 91 -32.86 -2.79 19.24
CA GLY A 91 -34.22 -3.25 19.12
C GLY A 91 -35.00 -2.98 20.42
N LYS A 92 -36.22 -2.47 20.23
CA LYS A 92 -37.46 -2.73 20.97
C LYS A 92 -37.48 -2.48 22.48
N GLU A 93 -38.30 -1.52 22.89
CA GLU A 93 -39.27 -1.79 23.95
C GLU A 93 -40.56 -0.99 23.75
N SER A 94 -41.66 -1.64 24.10
CA SER A 94 -43.06 -1.28 23.86
C SER A 94 -43.65 -0.53 25.06
N SER A 95 -44.88 -0.01 24.88
CA SER A 95 -45.79 0.58 25.88
C SER A 95 -45.51 2.06 26.22
N ASN A 96 -46.49 2.96 26.25
CA ASN A 96 -47.92 2.84 26.52
C ASN A 96 -48.71 3.93 25.78
#